data_AF-A0A4P7PCN9-F1
#
_entry.id   AF-A0A4P7PCN9-F1
#
_cell.length_a   1.000
_cell.length_b   1.000
_cell.length_c   1.000
_cell.angle_alpha   90.00
_cell.angle_beta   90.00
_cell.angle_gamma   90.00
#
_symmetry.space_group_name_H-M   'P 1'
#
loop_
_entity.id
_entity.type
_entity.pdbx_description
1 polymer ?
#
loop_
_entity_poly.entity_id
_entity_poly.type
_entity_poly.pdbx_seq_one_letter_code
_entity_poly.pdbx_strand_id
1 'polypeptide(L)'
;MDYPKSVPSVGLVNGRFVDENPLAGTPGSLIPAVWGNSVTQEILSVISAAGMTPSEVDTGQLIKALQTILGRSSPMRSVITRLTASKVLTTDELGLVLIDASAGVNTVTLPAANAALGVRDVIVRRVDNSGNRLTVRAAGTDKIRFHTHLSASGYPFMVLMGSGDWWHLRSDEAGGWWPVSRFDSTALGRISFESTRQVIPGGYAVLNGNLLVRGDWPWLWDFAQSSGALVTEAARAGNEGAWTSGDGATTFRLPDIRGEFLRVLDEARGVDVDRSAGSRQMDALESHNHFLPTSSGSANRPGPGIADGSWDVTRDVNAAPATGIVGTTYPNPLFFSSGELVGNIGTFSAETRPRNIAYPARIKLI
;
A
#
# COMPACT_ATOMS: atom_id res chain seq x y z
N MET A 1 -31.83 -36.01 10.95
CA MET A 1 -32.80 -36.57 11.88
C MET A 1 -34.18 -36.05 11.50
N ASP A 2 -35.13 -36.96 11.29
CA ASP A 2 -36.57 -36.71 11.12
C ASP A 2 -37.32 -37.70 12.01
N TYR A 3 -38.66 -37.63 12.08
CA TYR A 3 -39.47 -38.65 12.75
C TYR A 3 -39.11 -40.06 12.23
N PRO A 4 -39.16 -41.11 13.08
CA PRO A 4 -38.74 -42.46 12.74
C PRO A 4 -39.77 -43.19 11.85
N LYS A 5 -40.00 -42.68 10.64
CA LYS A 5 -41.01 -43.19 9.69
C LYS A 5 -40.65 -44.56 9.14
N SER A 6 -39.36 -44.93 9.13
CA SER A 6 -38.86 -46.23 8.67
C SER A 6 -38.91 -47.33 9.74
N VAL A 7 -39.13 -46.99 11.01
CA VAL A 7 -39.19 -47.96 12.11
C VAL A 7 -40.57 -48.64 12.14
N PRO A 8 -40.65 -49.97 11.94
CA PRO A 8 -41.93 -50.67 11.97
C PRO A 8 -42.61 -50.56 13.34
N SER A 9 -43.94 -50.46 13.35
CA SER A 9 -44.76 -50.47 14.57
C SER A 9 -44.44 -49.37 15.59
N VAL A 10 -43.81 -48.27 15.16
CA VAL A 10 -43.48 -47.14 16.04
C VAL A 10 -44.73 -46.35 16.51
N GLY A 11 -45.88 -46.58 15.87
CA GLY A 11 -47.17 -46.00 16.23
C GLY A 11 -47.31 -44.52 15.87
N LEU A 12 -46.68 -44.06 14.78
CA LEU A 12 -46.85 -42.69 14.29
C LEU A 12 -48.17 -42.55 13.52
N VAL A 13 -48.87 -41.43 13.73
CA VAL A 13 -50.05 -41.03 12.94
C VAL A 13 -49.75 -39.71 12.25
N ASN A 14 -49.95 -39.64 10.93
CA ASN A 14 -49.57 -38.49 10.10
C ASN A 14 -48.09 -38.07 10.28
N GLY A 15 -47.22 -39.04 10.56
CA GLY A 15 -45.79 -38.82 10.77
C GLY A 15 -45.42 -38.19 12.12
N ARG A 16 -46.30 -38.23 13.13
CA ARG A 16 -46.05 -37.73 14.49
C ARG A 16 -46.42 -38.77 15.56
N PHE A 17 -45.82 -38.64 16.74
CA PHE A 17 -46.15 -39.50 17.87
C PHE A 17 -47.55 -39.19 18.39
N VAL A 18 -48.29 -40.22 18.80
CA VAL A 18 -49.65 -40.12 19.37
C VAL A 18 -49.76 -40.99 20.61
N ASP A 19 -50.53 -40.51 21.60
CA ASP A 19 -50.78 -41.30 22.80
C ASP A 19 -51.83 -42.38 22.51
N GLU A 20 -51.82 -43.44 23.32
CA GLU A 20 -52.84 -44.47 23.23
C GLU A 20 -54.23 -43.89 23.48
N ASN A 21 -55.23 -44.36 22.74
CA ASN A 21 -56.62 -44.10 23.05
C ASN A 21 -57.35 -45.42 23.35
N PRO A 22 -57.43 -45.82 24.63
CA PRO A 22 -58.08 -47.07 25.03
C PRO A 22 -59.57 -47.11 24.68
N LEU A 23 -60.24 -45.95 24.61
CA LEU A 23 -61.67 -45.85 24.29
C LEU A 23 -61.96 -46.04 22.79
N ALA A 24 -61.02 -45.66 21.93
CA ALA A 24 -61.11 -45.86 20.49
C ALA A 24 -60.41 -47.15 20.00
N GLY A 25 -59.75 -47.89 20.90
CA GLY A 25 -59.00 -49.10 20.58
C GLY A 25 -57.77 -48.86 19.70
N THR A 26 -57.23 -47.64 19.65
CA THR A 26 -56.07 -47.29 18.82
C THR A 26 -54.78 -47.36 19.65
N PRO A 27 -53.81 -48.21 19.28
CA PRO A 27 -52.51 -48.27 19.95
C PRO A 27 -51.76 -46.93 19.84
N GLY A 28 -51.11 -46.53 20.93
CA GLY A 28 -50.24 -45.35 20.97
C GLY A 28 -48.85 -45.62 20.40
N SER A 29 -48.06 -44.56 20.28
CA SER A 29 -46.64 -44.61 19.99
C SER A 29 -45.82 -45.27 21.10
N LEU A 30 -44.61 -45.71 20.76
CA LEU A 30 -43.67 -46.34 21.72
C LEU A 30 -43.17 -45.39 22.83
N ILE A 31 -43.35 -44.08 22.66
CA ILE A 31 -42.97 -43.03 23.61
C ILE A 31 -44.12 -42.04 23.77
N PRO A 32 -44.21 -41.31 24.90
CA PRO A 32 -45.24 -40.30 25.11
C PRO A 32 -45.25 -39.25 23.99
N ALA A 33 -46.43 -38.97 23.43
CA ALA A 33 -46.58 -38.12 22.27
C ALA A 33 -46.04 -36.71 22.50
N VAL A 34 -46.34 -36.15 23.68
CA VAL A 34 -45.86 -34.80 24.06
C VAL A 34 -44.33 -34.76 24.01
N TRP A 35 -43.66 -35.70 24.69
CA TRP A 35 -42.20 -35.72 24.76
C TRP A 35 -41.56 -35.97 23.38
N GLY A 36 -42.00 -37.00 22.67
CA GLY A 36 -41.46 -37.37 21.36
C GLY A 36 -41.61 -36.25 20.34
N ASN A 37 -42.81 -35.67 20.23
CA ASN A 37 -43.06 -34.58 19.30
C ASN A 37 -42.28 -33.31 19.67
N SER A 38 -42.19 -32.94 20.96
CA SER A 38 -41.45 -31.75 21.38
C SER A 38 -39.96 -31.85 21.04
N VAL A 39 -39.31 -32.96 21.39
CA VAL A 39 -37.87 -33.15 21.11
C VAL A 39 -37.61 -33.22 19.60
N THR A 40 -38.42 -33.97 18.85
CA THR A 40 -38.23 -34.05 17.40
C THR A 40 -38.48 -32.69 16.73
N GLN A 41 -39.48 -31.92 17.15
CA GLN A 41 -39.74 -30.59 16.59
C GLN A 41 -38.64 -29.57 16.90
N GLU A 42 -38.03 -29.58 18.08
CA GLU A 42 -36.87 -28.71 18.36
C GLU A 42 -35.72 -28.99 17.38
N ILE A 43 -35.37 -30.28 17.20
CA ILE A 43 -34.27 -30.68 16.32
C ILE A 43 -34.60 -30.33 14.86
N LEU A 44 -35.82 -30.61 14.41
CA LEU A 44 -36.29 -30.22 13.08
C LEU A 44 -36.23 -28.71 12.86
N SER A 45 -36.59 -27.92 13.86
CA SER A 45 -36.55 -26.45 13.78
C SER A 45 -35.13 -25.95 13.57
N VAL A 46 -34.13 -26.52 14.25
CA VAL A 46 -32.71 -26.19 14.05
C VAL A 46 -32.24 -26.59 12.64
N ILE A 47 -32.60 -27.79 12.17
CA ILE A 47 -32.26 -28.28 10.83
C ILE A 47 -32.87 -27.39 9.74
N SER A 48 -34.14 -27.01 9.89
CA SER A 48 -34.83 -26.11 8.97
C SER A 48 -34.27 -24.69 9.02
N ALA A 49 -33.90 -24.17 10.19
CA ALA A 49 -33.25 -22.85 10.32
C ALA A 49 -31.88 -22.80 9.60
N ALA A 50 -31.16 -23.92 9.54
CA ALA A 50 -29.95 -24.04 8.73
C ALA A 50 -30.23 -24.11 7.22
N GLY A 51 -31.49 -24.25 6.79
CA GLY A 51 -31.88 -24.43 5.39
C GLY A 51 -31.66 -25.87 4.88
N MET A 52 -31.55 -26.84 5.79
CA MET A 52 -31.35 -28.24 5.45
C MET A 52 -32.69 -28.99 5.44
N THR A 53 -32.84 -29.98 4.56
CA THR A 53 -34.00 -30.88 4.56
C THR A 53 -33.80 -31.99 5.58
N PRO A 54 -34.72 -32.17 6.54
CA PRO A 54 -34.66 -33.28 7.49
C PRO A 54 -34.61 -34.65 6.81
N SER A 55 -33.79 -35.53 7.36
CA SER A 55 -33.58 -36.89 6.86
C SER A 55 -33.45 -37.85 8.03
N GLU A 56 -34.28 -38.89 8.04
CA GLU A 56 -34.27 -39.94 9.05
C GLU A 56 -32.93 -40.72 9.06
N VAL A 57 -32.28 -40.87 7.90
CA VAL A 57 -31.04 -41.65 7.75
C VAL A 57 -29.77 -40.89 8.16
N ASP A 58 -29.84 -39.56 8.33
CA ASP A 58 -28.68 -38.75 8.70
C ASP A 58 -28.75 -38.32 10.18
N THR A 59 -28.03 -39.06 11.03
CA THR A 59 -27.90 -38.78 12.46
C THR A 59 -26.97 -37.60 12.76
N GLY A 60 -26.25 -37.08 11.76
CA GLY A 60 -25.36 -35.92 11.87
C GLY A 60 -26.02 -34.58 11.55
N GLN A 61 -27.32 -34.53 11.20
CA GLN A 61 -27.93 -33.26 10.76
C GLN A 61 -27.98 -32.17 11.83
N LEU A 62 -28.16 -32.51 13.11
CA LEU A 62 -28.20 -31.50 14.17
C LEU A 62 -26.86 -30.77 14.29
N ILE A 63 -25.74 -31.49 14.29
CA ILE A 63 -24.41 -30.88 14.36
C ILE A 63 -24.09 -30.09 13.08
N LYS A 64 -24.45 -30.61 11.90
CA LYS A 64 -24.29 -29.88 10.62
C LYS A 64 -25.10 -28.57 10.62
N ALA A 65 -26.35 -28.62 11.09
CA ALA A 65 -27.23 -27.46 11.16
C ALA A 65 -26.68 -26.39 12.13
N LEU A 66 -26.23 -26.79 13.32
CA LEU A 66 -25.57 -25.89 14.27
C LEU A 66 -24.30 -25.27 13.68
N GLN A 67 -23.45 -26.06 13.00
CA GLN A 67 -22.26 -25.55 12.32
C GLN A 67 -22.61 -24.52 11.24
N THR A 68 -23.67 -24.74 10.47
CA THR A 68 -24.17 -23.78 9.47
C THR A 68 -24.69 -22.50 10.13
N ILE A 69 -25.55 -22.60 11.16
CA ILE A 69 -26.13 -21.44 11.84
C ILE A 69 -25.04 -20.60 12.53
N LEU A 70 -24.12 -21.25 13.25
CA LEU A 70 -23.00 -20.57 13.91
C LEU A 70 -22.03 -19.97 12.88
N GLY A 71 -21.83 -20.66 11.74
CA GLY A 71 -21.02 -20.17 10.63
C GLY A 71 -21.61 -18.97 9.91
N ARG A 72 -22.95 -18.81 9.89
CA ARG A 72 -23.65 -17.60 9.43
C ARG A 72 -23.61 -16.47 10.46
N SER A 73 -23.54 -16.82 11.75
CA SER A 73 -23.58 -15.85 12.86
C SER A 73 -22.24 -15.16 13.10
N SER A 74 -21.12 -15.77 12.70
CA SER A 74 -19.79 -15.15 12.77
C SER A 74 -19.19 -15.02 11.37
N PRO A 75 -18.90 -13.80 10.89
CA PRO A 75 -18.22 -13.61 9.61
C PRO A 75 -16.81 -14.20 9.64
N MET A 76 -16.22 -14.43 10.81
CA MET A 76 -14.89 -15.03 10.96
C MET A 76 -14.96 -16.42 11.59
N ARG A 77 -14.55 -17.46 10.86
CA ARG A 77 -14.40 -18.82 11.39
C ARG A 77 -12.99 -18.97 11.96
N SER A 78 -12.86 -19.65 13.11
CA SER A 78 -11.57 -19.97 13.73
C SER A 78 -10.86 -21.13 13.00
N VAL A 79 -10.50 -20.92 11.73
CA VAL A 79 -9.74 -21.86 10.90
C VAL A 79 -8.38 -21.25 10.58
N ILE A 80 -7.33 -22.07 10.62
CA ILE A 80 -5.99 -21.70 10.16
C ILE A 80 -5.64 -22.55 8.93
N THR A 81 -5.50 -21.89 7.79
CA THR A 81 -5.09 -22.51 6.52
C THR A 81 -3.62 -22.17 6.27
N ARG A 82 -2.80 -23.16 5.93
CA ARG A 82 -1.38 -22.98 5.58
C ARG A 82 -1.14 -23.32 4.12
N LEU A 83 -0.53 -22.42 3.37
CA LEU A 83 -0.26 -22.57 1.95
C LEU A 83 1.23 -22.37 1.67
N THR A 84 1.79 -23.23 0.82
CA THR A 84 3.16 -23.12 0.30
C THR A 84 3.20 -22.95 -1.23
N ALA A 85 2.03 -22.90 -1.87
CA ALA A 85 1.85 -22.82 -3.31
C ALA A 85 0.60 -22.02 -3.67
N SER A 86 0.49 -21.62 -4.94
CA SER A 86 -0.71 -20.97 -5.48
C SER A 86 -1.97 -21.83 -5.30
N LYS A 87 -3.10 -21.20 -4.93
CA LYS A 87 -4.34 -21.91 -4.64
C LYS A 87 -5.57 -21.01 -4.79
N VAL A 88 -6.69 -21.60 -5.21
CA VAL A 88 -8.03 -21.01 -5.05
C VAL A 88 -8.61 -21.48 -3.72
N LEU A 89 -8.90 -20.54 -2.82
CA LEU A 89 -9.44 -20.84 -1.49
C LEU A 89 -10.89 -21.30 -1.57
N THR A 90 -11.24 -22.29 -0.76
CA THR A 90 -12.64 -22.68 -0.53
C THR A 90 -13.22 -21.92 0.67
N THR A 91 -14.55 -21.92 0.81
CA THR A 91 -15.24 -21.30 1.94
C THR A 91 -14.79 -21.84 3.30
N ASP A 92 -14.44 -23.13 3.37
CA ASP A 92 -14.00 -23.78 4.59
C ASP A 92 -12.58 -23.38 5.00
N GLU A 93 -11.79 -22.85 4.07
CA GLU A 93 -10.41 -22.42 4.28
C GLU A 93 -10.30 -20.95 4.66
N LEU A 94 -11.41 -20.22 4.68
CA LEU A 94 -11.48 -18.83 5.13
C LEU A 94 -11.42 -18.75 6.66
N GLY A 95 -10.63 -17.79 7.13
CA GLY A 95 -10.19 -17.63 8.51
C GLY A 95 -8.83 -16.94 8.49
N LEU A 96 -7.82 -17.50 9.16
CA LEU A 96 -6.42 -17.07 9.03
C LEU A 96 -5.70 -17.92 7.99
N VAL A 97 -5.30 -17.31 6.88
CA VAL A 97 -4.53 -17.93 5.80
C VAL A 97 -3.08 -17.48 5.90
N LEU A 98 -2.22 -18.41 6.28
CA LEU A 98 -0.77 -18.24 6.37
C LEU A 98 -0.11 -18.73 5.08
N ILE A 99 0.64 -17.87 4.42
CA ILE A 99 1.16 -18.14 3.07
C ILE A 99 2.68 -18.01 3.07
N ASP A 100 3.35 -19.09 2.72
CA ASP A 100 4.79 -19.16 2.49
C ASP A 100 5.05 -19.14 0.98
N ALA A 101 5.70 -18.09 0.50
CA ALA A 101 6.12 -17.92 -0.90
C ALA A 101 7.64 -18.12 -1.09
N SER A 102 8.33 -18.78 -0.16
CA SER A 102 9.79 -19.01 -0.26
C SER A 102 10.17 -19.83 -1.50
N ALA A 103 9.33 -20.78 -1.92
CA ALA A 103 9.58 -21.64 -3.07
C ALA A 103 9.43 -20.93 -4.43
N GLY A 104 8.75 -19.79 -4.49
CA GLY A 104 8.52 -19.06 -5.74
C GLY A 104 7.34 -18.10 -5.71
N VAL A 105 6.99 -17.58 -6.88
CA VAL A 105 5.83 -16.68 -7.06
C VAL A 105 4.54 -17.44 -6.75
N ASN A 106 3.73 -16.90 -5.84
CA ASN A 106 2.47 -17.50 -5.41
C ASN A 106 1.28 -16.56 -5.66
N THR A 107 0.15 -17.14 -6.06
CA THR A 107 -1.14 -16.46 -6.17
C THR A 107 -2.19 -17.20 -5.35
N VAL A 108 -2.78 -16.51 -4.38
CA VAL A 108 -3.91 -16.99 -3.59
C VAL A 108 -5.17 -16.30 -4.09
N THR A 109 -6.11 -17.08 -4.63
CA THR A 109 -7.38 -16.56 -5.15
C THR A 109 -8.46 -16.71 -4.09
N LEU A 110 -9.06 -15.60 -3.69
CA LEU A 110 -10.24 -15.56 -2.83
C LEU A 110 -11.45 -16.15 -3.57
N PRO A 111 -12.39 -16.81 -2.88
CA PRO A 111 -13.63 -17.26 -3.51
C PRO A 111 -14.47 -16.07 -3.99
N ALA A 112 -15.49 -16.36 -4.81
CA ALA A 112 -16.43 -15.34 -5.26
C ALA A 112 -17.17 -14.72 -4.07
N ALA A 113 -17.15 -13.40 -3.96
CA ALA A 113 -17.89 -12.64 -2.95
C ALA A 113 -19.35 -12.54 -3.39
N ASN A 114 -20.11 -13.62 -3.24
CA ASN A 114 -21.51 -13.68 -3.67
C ASN A 114 -22.45 -14.06 -2.51
N ALA A 115 -23.76 -14.01 -2.76
CA ALA A 115 -24.77 -14.39 -1.77
C ALA A 115 -24.62 -15.83 -1.23
N ALA A 116 -24.00 -16.74 -1.98
CA ALA A 116 -23.74 -18.11 -1.51
C ALA A 116 -22.58 -18.16 -0.51
N LEU A 117 -21.57 -17.30 -0.66
CA LEU A 117 -20.50 -17.15 0.33
C LEU A 117 -20.99 -16.43 1.59
N GLY A 118 -21.87 -15.43 1.42
CA GLY A 118 -22.30 -14.56 2.49
C GLY A 118 -21.22 -13.55 2.92
N VAL A 119 -21.53 -12.76 3.96
CA VAL A 119 -20.55 -11.89 4.63
C VAL A 119 -19.53 -12.78 5.33
N ARG A 120 -18.30 -12.73 4.83
CA ARG A 120 -17.23 -13.63 5.29
C ARG A 120 -15.88 -12.94 5.34
N ASP A 121 -15.17 -13.16 6.43
CA ASP A 121 -13.88 -12.56 6.73
C ASP A 121 -12.74 -13.53 6.42
N VAL A 122 -11.62 -12.98 5.96
CA VAL A 122 -10.37 -13.69 5.74
C VAL A 122 -9.18 -12.79 6.07
N ILE A 123 -8.24 -13.33 6.85
CA ILE A 123 -6.94 -12.71 7.10
C ILE A 123 -5.93 -13.46 6.24
N VAL A 124 -5.35 -12.78 5.26
CA VAL A 124 -4.25 -13.31 4.44
C VAL A 124 -2.94 -12.73 4.98
N ARG A 125 -1.98 -13.60 5.32
CA ARG A 125 -0.71 -13.19 5.93
C ARG A 125 0.46 -13.91 5.32
N ARG A 126 1.48 -13.16 4.94
CA ARG A 126 2.76 -13.70 4.50
C ARG A 126 3.58 -14.16 5.70
N VAL A 127 4.19 -15.35 5.62
CA VAL A 127 5.02 -15.91 6.71
C VAL A 127 6.49 -16.08 6.35
N ASP A 128 6.87 -15.86 5.09
CA ASP A 128 8.26 -15.90 4.61
C ASP A 128 8.83 -14.49 4.37
N ASN A 129 10.15 -14.43 4.16
CA ASN A 129 10.90 -13.18 3.92
C ASN A 129 11.48 -13.11 2.50
N SER A 130 11.00 -13.94 1.57
CA SER A 130 11.57 -13.97 0.22
C SER A 130 11.22 -12.71 -0.59
N GLY A 131 12.01 -12.42 -1.61
CA GLY A 131 11.69 -11.38 -2.60
C GLY A 131 10.61 -11.80 -3.60
N ASN A 132 10.08 -13.02 -3.49
CA ASN A 132 9.10 -13.54 -4.43
C ASN A 132 7.78 -12.78 -4.30
N ARG A 133 7.12 -12.59 -5.45
CA ARG A 133 5.81 -11.95 -5.52
C ARG A 133 4.75 -12.87 -4.91
N LEU A 134 4.00 -12.34 -3.95
CA LEU A 134 2.84 -13.01 -3.37
C LEU A 134 1.59 -12.18 -3.68
N THR A 135 0.74 -12.70 -4.56
CA THR A 135 -0.47 -12.02 -5.02
C THR A 135 -1.69 -12.60 -4.32
N VAL A 136 -2.58 -11.73 -3.83
CA VAL A 136 -3.94 -12.11 -3.40
C VAL A 136 -4.91 -11.56 -4.44
N ARG A 137 -5.70 -12.44 -5.04
CA ARG A 137 -6.56 -12.14 -6.20
C ARG A 137 -8.03 -12.41 -5.88
N ALA A 138 -8.93 -11.56 -6.35
CA ALA A 138 -10.37 -11.83 -6.29
C ALA A 138 -10.80 -12.76 -7.44
N ALA A 139 -11.81 -13.60 -7.23
CA ALA A 139 -12.30 -14.53 -8.24
C ALA A 139 -12.99 -13.80 -9.41
N GLY A 140 -12.73 -14.25 -10.65
CA GLY A 140 -13.45 -13.77 -11.83
C GLY A 140 -13.43 -12.24 -11.99
N THR A 141 -14.61 -11.64 -11.97
CA THR A 141 -14.82 -10.20 -12.11
C THR A 141 -14.82 -9.43 -10.79
N ASP A 142 -14.74 -10.12 -9.66
CA ASP A 142 -14.76 -9.52 -8.33
C ASP A 142 -13.57 -8.56 -8.13
N LYS A 143 -13.67 -7.73 -7.10
CA LYS A 143 -12.68 -6.69 -6.80
C LYS A 143 -12.37 -6.64 -5.31
N ILE A 144 -11.11 -6.34 -5.00
CA ILE A 144 -10.65 -5.97 -3.67
C ILE A 144 -10.75 -4.45 -3.57
N ARG A 145 -11.60 -3.96 -2.67
CA ARG A 145 -12.02 -2.56 -2.54
C ARG A 145 -11.04 -1.73 -1.71
N PHE A 146 -9.75 -1.80 -2.06
CA PHE A 146 -8.71 -0.94 -1.48
C PHE A 146 -8.39 0.24 -2.42
N HIS A 147 -7.90 1.35 -1.85
CA HIS A 147 -7.66 2.61 -2.56
C HIS A 147 -8.85 3.10 -3.40
N THR A 148 -10.07 3.05 -2.83
CA THR A 148 -11.31 3.43 -3.53
C THR A 148 -11.39 4.90 -3.96
N HIS A 149 -10.53 5.76 -3.40
CA HIS A 149 -10.34 7.14 -3.86
C HIS A 149 -9.60 7.24 -5.21
N LEU A 150 -8.86 6.20 -5.62
CA LEU A 150 -8.22 6.12 -6.94
C LEU A 150 -9.10 5.34 -7.93
N SER A 151 -9.66 4.21 -7.49
CA SER A 151 -10.59 3.40 -8.27
C SER A 151 -11.79 3.02 -7.40
N ALA A 152 -12.95 3.62 -7.65
CA ALA A 152 -14.17 3.33 -6.89
C ALA A 152 -14.54 1.83 -6.91
N SER A 153 -14.20 1.14 -8.00
CA SER A 153 -14.41 -0.29 -8.15
C SER A 153 -13.39 -1.16 -7.42
N GLY A 154 -12.28 -0.60 -6.95
CA GLY A 154 -11.13 -1.34 -6.42
C GLY A 154 -10.31 -2.00 -7.52
N TYR A 155 -9.52 -3.02 -7.14
CA TYR A 155 -8.58 -3.71 -8.03
C TYR A 155 -8.79 -5.23 -8.00
N PRO A 156 -8.46 -5.96 -9.08
CA PRO A 156 -8.66 -7.42 -9.15
C PRO A 156 -7.71 -8.21 -8.24
N PHE A 157 -6.62 -7.60 -7.79
CA PHE A 157 -5.65 -8.22 -6.91
C PHE A 157 -4.92 -7.17 -6.07
N MET A 158 -4.20 -7.63 -5.06
CA MET A 158 -3.21 -6.89 -4.26
C MET A 158 -1.98 -7.78 -4.06
N VAL A 159 -0.90 -7.22 -3.51
CA VAL A 159 0.35 -7.94 -3.21
C VAL A 159 0.66 -7.85 -1.73
N LEU A 160 1.09 -8.97 -1.13
CA LEU A 160 1.63 -9.02 0.22
C LEU A 160 3.15 -8.81 0.16
N MET A 161 3.60 -7.64 0.62
CA MET A 161 4.94 -7.10 0.43
C MET A 161 5.76 -7.21 1.71
N GLY A 162 6.77 -8.09 1.70
CA GLY A 162 7.69 -8.28 2.82
C GLY A 162 7.13 -9.17 3.93
N SER A 163 8.03 -9.54 4.85
CA SER A 163 7.72 -10.45 5.95
C SER A 163 6.59 -9.95 6.83
N GLY A 164 5.62 -10.81 7.12
CA GLY A 164 4.58 -10.49 8.09
C GLY A 164 3.53 -9.50 7.62
N ASP A 165 3.59 -9.02 6.38
CA ASP A 165 2.51 -8.23 5.78
C ASP A 165 1.21 -9.05 5.78
N TRP A 166 0.10 -8.37 6.05
CA TRP A 166 -1.21 -9.01 6.19
C TRP A 166 -2.35 -8.05 5.90
N TRP A 167 -3.45 -8.64 5.42
CA TRP A 167 -4.70 -7.94 5.16
C TRP A 167 -5.87 -8.75 5.69
N HIS A 168 -6.81 -8.05 6.33
CA HIS A 168 -8.10 -8.58 6.74
C HIS A 168 -9.15 -8.05 5.78
N LEU A 169 -9.79 -8.97 5.05
CA LEU A 169 -10.78 -8.69 4.03
C LEU A 169 -12.13 -9.28 4.40
N ARG A 170 -13.22 -8.63 4.00
CA ARG A 170 -14.60 -9.07 4.19
C ARG A 170 -15.36 -9.07 2.87
N SER A 171 -16.01 -10.19 2.54
CA SER A 171 -16.96 -10.28 1.43
C SER A 171 -18.19 -9.41 1.69
N ASP A 172 -18.64 -8.67 0.67
CA ASP A 172 -19.91 -7.91 0.69
C ASP A 172 -21.07 -8.64 0.01
N GLU A 173 -20.89 -9.90 -0.38
CA GLU A 173 -21.89 -10.70 -1.10
C GLU A 173 -22.24 -10.20 -2.51
N ALA A 174 -21.58 -9.14 -2.99
CA ALA A 174 -21.91 -8.42 -4.22
C ALA A 174 -20.68 -8.16 -5.12
N GLY A 175 -19.70 -9.06 -5.07
CA GLY A 175 -18.49 -9.06 -5.88
C GLY A 175 -17.36 -8.20 -5.33
N GLY A 176 -17.47 -7.74 -4.07
CA GLY A 176 -16.47 -6.93 -3.40
C GLY A 176 -15.87 -7.59 -2.16
N TRP A 177 -14.54 -7.47 -2.04
CA TRP A 177 -13.78 -7.77 -0.84
C TRP A 177 -13.30 -6.47 -0.20
N TRP A 178 -13.90 -6.10 0.93
CA TRP A 178 -13.60 -4.87 1.65
C TRP A 178 -12.45 -5.04 2.63
N PRO A 179 -11.45 -4.15 2.63
CA PRO A 179 -10.42 -4.14 3.67
C PRO A 179 -11.03 -3.68 5.00
N VAL A 180 -10.98 -4.55 6.01
CA VAL A 180 -11.38 -4.25 7.39
C VAL A 180 -10.19 -3.70 8.18
N SER A 181 -9.00 -4.29 7.96
CA SER A 181 -7.74 -3.85 8.55
C SER A 181 -6.57 -4.40 7.73
N ARG A 182 -5.37 -3.85 7.95
CA ARG A 182 -4.13 -4.31 7.32
C ARG A 182 -2.93 -3.97 8.21
N PHE A 183 -1.78 -4.55 7.91
CA PHE A 183 -0.53 -4.29 8.64
C PHE A 183 -0.17 -2.79 8.66
N ASP A 184 -0.05 -2.17 7.49
CA ASP A 184 0.27 -0.76 7.35
C ASP A 184 -0.93 0.02 6.81
N SER A 185 -1.44 0.98 7.60
CA SER A 185 -2.58 1.83 7.25
C SER A 185 -2.21 3.20 6.66
N THR A 186 -0.92 3.46 6.44
CA THR A 186 -0.44 4.72 5.86
C THR A 186 -0.95 4.93 4.44
N ALA A 187 -1.04 6.21 4.07
CA ALA A 187 -1.52 6.60 2.75
C ALA A 187 -0.54 6.14 1.66
N LEU A 188 -1.08 5.73 0.51
CA LEU A 188 -0.28 5.38 -0.66
C LEU A 188 0.58 6.58 -1.08
N GLY A 189 1.84 6.31 -1.45
CA GLY A 189 2.78 7.35 -1.87
C GLY A 189 3.47 8.12 -0.72
N ARG A 190 3.18 7.78 0.54
CA ARG A 190 3.96 8.29 1.68
C ARG A 190 5.43 7.88 1.56
N ILE A 191 6.32 8.82 1.76
CA ILE A 191 7.78 8.58 1.85
C ILE A 191 8.15 8.36 3.32
N SER A 192 8.99 7.35 3.56
CA SER A 192 9.57 7.07 4.88
C SER A 192 11.09 7.08 4.82
N PHE A 193 11.72 7.53 5.90
CA PHE A 193 13.17 7.47 6.11
C PHE A 193 13.43 6.46 7.23
N GLU A 194 14.22 5.43 6.92
CA GLU A 194 14.39 4.27 7.79
C GLU A 194 15.87 4.05 8.13
N SER A 195 16.13 3.42 9.28
CA SER A 195 17.48 3.00 9.68
C SER A 195 17.93 1.68 9.02
N THR A 196 17.01 0.97 8.35
CA THR A 196 17.27 -0.31 7.68
C THR A 196 17.49 -0.15 6.17
N ARG A 197 18.32 -1.05 5.60
CA ARG A 197 18.49 -1.18 4.14
C ARG A 197 17.51 -2.17 3.50
N GLN A 198 16.77 -2.91 4.31
CA GLN A 198 15.72 -3.82 3.84
C GLN A 198 14.44 -3.03 3.57
N VAL A 199 13.72 -3.41 2.53
CA VAL A 199 12.38 -2.87 2.29
C VAL A 199 11.46 -3.35 3.42
N ILE A 200 10.89 -2.41 4.16
CA ILE A 200 10.01 -2.73 5.29
C ILE A 200 8.67 -3.32 4.78
N PRO A 201 8.01 -4.18 5.58
CA PRO A 201 6.70 -4.71 5.23
C PRO A 201 5.64 -3.61 5.10
N GLY A 202 4.52 -3.90 4.44
CA GLY A 202 3.41 -2.95 4.30
C GLY A 202 3.39 -2.17 2.99
N GLY A 203 4.13 -2.63 1.98
CA GLY A 203 4.01 -2.11 0.61
C GLY A 203 5.03 -1.03 0.23
N TYR A 204 6.15 -0.94 0.94
CA TYR A 204 7.22 0.01 0.60
C TYR A 204 8.06 -0.50 -0.57
N ALA A 205 8.70 0.44 -1.26
CA ALA A 205 9.69 0.19 -2.29
C ALA A 205 10.81 1.23 -2.19
N VAL A 206 11.95 0.96 -2.82
CA VAL A 206 13.04 1.92 -2.88
C VAL A 206 12.73 2.97 -3.95
N LEU A 207 12.88 4.25 -3.59
CA LEU A 207 12.76 5.40 -4.51
C LEU A 207 14.05 5.57 -5.32
N ASN A 208 14.28 4.66 -6.26
CA ASN A 208 15.53 4.51 -7.01
C ASN A 208 15.35 4.67 -8.54
N GLY A 209 14.25 5.26 -8.99
CA GLY A 209 14.00 5.41 -10.42
C GLY A 209 13.67 4.10 -11.15
N ASN A 210 13.25 3.04 -10.44
CA ASN A 210 12.90 1.78 -11.08
C ASN A 210 11.71 1.93 -12.03
N LEU A 211 11.80 1.26 -13.18
CA LEU A 211 10.69 1.13 -14.13
C LEU A 211 9.78 -0.03 -13.70
N LEU A 212 8.49 0.23 -13.60
CA LEU A 212 7.46 -0.72 -13.19
C LEU A 212 6.43 -0.91 -14.30
N VAL A 213 5.77 -2.08 -14.29
CA VAL A 213 4.67 -2.41 -15.21
C VAL A 213 3.35 -1.96 -14.60
N ARG A 214 2.53 -1.21 -15.36
CA ARG A 214 1.22 -0.70 -14.91
C ARG A 214 0.27 -1.84 -14.54
N GLY A 215 0.29 -2.95 -15.30
CA GLY A 215 -0.52 -4.14 -15.03
C GLY A 215 -0.18 -4.84 -13.71
N ASP A 216 1.06 -4.75 -13.24
CA ASP A 216 1.49 -5.33 -11.97
C ASP A 216 1.26 -4.40 -10.77
N TRP A 217 1.14 -3.10 -11.04
CA TRP A 217 1.00 -2.04 -10.03
C TRP A 217 -0.07 -1.00 -10.42
N PRO A 218 -1.31 -1.42 -10.71
CA PRO A 218 -2.32 -0.52 -11.27
C PRO A 218 -2.69 0.62 -10.32
N TRP A 219 -2.82 0.34 -9.01
CA TRP A 219 -3.10 1.37 -8.00
C TRP A 219 -1.95 2.39 -7.86
N LEU A 220 -0.71 1.96 -8.05
CA LEU A 220 0.44 2.86 -7.98
C LEU A 220 0.51 3.75 -9.22
N TRP A 221 0.12 3.21 -10.38
CA TRP A 221 -0.02 4.00 -11.60
C TRP A 221 -1.15 5.04 -11.48
N ASP A 222 -2.32 4.65 -10.96
CA ASP A 222 -3.42 5.59 -10.69
C ASP A 222 -3.01 6.69 -9.70
N PHE A 223 -2.24 6.32 -8.67
CA PHE A 223 -1.63 7.28 -7.76
C PHE A 223 -0.67 8.22 -8.48
N ALA A 224 0.25 7.70 -9.29
CA ALA A 224 1.20 8.52 -10.04
C ALA A 224 0.47 9.55 -10.91
N GLN A 225 -0.57 9.15 -11.65
CA GLN A 225 -1.39 10.04 -12.48
C GLN A 225 -2.08 11.15 -11.68
N SER A 226 -2.61 10.83 -10.49
CA SER A 226 -3.32 11.78 -9.63
C SER A 226 -2.42 12.59 -8.70
N SER A 227 -1.14 12.23 -8.60
CA SER A 227 -0.20 12.82 -7.63
C SER A 227 0.13 14.30 -7.86
N GLY A 228 -0.10 14.82 -9.07
CA GLY A 228 0.39 16.13 -9.49
C GLY A 228 1.92 16.20 -9.72
N ALA A 229 2.60 15.05 -9.64
CA ALA A 229 4.06 14.93 -9.78
C ALA A 229 4.45 13.91 -10.88
N LEU A 230 3.63 13.76 -11.91
CA LEU A 230 3.89 12.90 -13.07
C LEU A 230 4.34 13.74 -14.27
N VAL A 231 5.48 13.37 -14.84
CA VAL A 231 6.02 13.95 -16.08
C VAL A 231 6.16 12.89 -17.17
N THR A 232 6.46 13.31 -18.41
CA THR A 232 6.82 12.35 -19.46
C THR A 232 8.20 11.77 -19.22
N GLU A 233 8.48 10.56 -19.71
CA GLU A 233 9.85 9.98 -19.63
C GLU A 233 10.89 10.89 -20.30
N ALA A 234 10.52 11.60 -21.37
CA ALA A 234 11.39 12.57 -22.04
C ALA A 234 11.73 13.79 -21.16
N ALA A 235 10.82 14.21 -20.27
CA ALA A 235 11.01 15.33 -19.35
C ALA A 235 11.72 14.94 -18.05
N ARG A 236 12.24 13.71 -17.95
CA ARG A 236 12.84 13.19 -16.72
C ARG A 236 14.08 13.97 -16.27
N ALA A 237 14.91 14.45 -17.21
CA ALA A 237 16.11 15.21 -16.85
C ALA A 237 15.70 16.51 -16.12
N GLY A 238 16.17 16.67 -14.88
CA GLY A 238 15.75 17.76 -14.01
C GLY A 238 14.43 17.54 -13.25
N ASN A 239 13.78 16.38 -13.44
CA ASN A 239 12.58 15.95 -12.72
C ASN A 239 12.75 14.52 -12.19
N GLU A 240 13.94 14.17 -11.72
CA GLU A 240 14.24 12.81 -11.26
C GLU A 240 13.40 12.41 -10.03
N GLY A 241 12.97 13.38 -9.23
CA GLY A 241 12.03 13.18 -8.11
C GLY A 241 10.57 13.05 -8.55
N ALA A 242 10.25 13.13 -9.84
CA ALA A 242 8.89 12.93 -10.34
C ALA A 242 8.65 11.47 -10.71
N TRP A 243 7.38 11.07 -10.73
CA TRP A 243 6.98 9.89 -11.48
C TRP A 243 7.15 10.17 -12.96
N THR A 244 7.44 9.14 -13.76
CA THR A 244 7.43 9.31 -15.22
C THR A 244 6.51 8.31 -15.92
N SER A 245 6.03 8.70 -17.09
CA SER A 245 5.12 7.90 -17.92
C SER A 245 5.71 6.60 -18.48
N GLY A 246 7.01 6.35 -18.30
CA GLY A 246 7.72 5.22 -18.90
C GLY A 246 7.62 5.23 -20.43
N ASP A 247 7.38 4.07 -21.02
CA ASP A 247 7.11 3.87 -22.45
C ASP A 247 5.81 4.55 -22.96
N GLY A 248 5.02 5.18 -22.09
CA GLY A 248 3.76 5.83 -22.43
C GLY A 248 2.57 4.87 -22.54
N ALA A 249 2.77 3.56 -22.39
CA ALA A 249 1.73 2.55 -22.59
C ALA A 249 1.64 1.55 -21.43
N THR A 250 2.68 0.75 -21.22
CA THR A 250 2.63 -0.41 -20.31
C THR A 250 3.44 -0.23 -19.03
N THR A 251 4.29 0.80 -18.99
CA THR A 251 5.21 1.04 -17.89
C THR A 251 5.07 2.44 -17.30
N PHE A 252 5.70 2.65 -16.15
CA PHE A 252 5.87 3.94 -15.49
C PHE A 252 7.07 3.84 -14.56
N ARG A 253 7.63 4.97 -14.13
CA ARG A 253 8.83 4.98 -13.29
C ARG A 253 8.57 5.61 -11.93
N LEU A 254 9.19 5.00 -10.91
CA LEU A 254 9.27 5.60 -9.58
C LEU A 254 10.16 6.87 -9.61
N PRO A 255 9.95 7.81 -8.68
CA PRO A 255 10.94 8.82 -8.36
C PRO A 255 12.31 8.22 -7.99
N ASP A 256 13.39 8.94 -8.30
CA ASP A 256 14.73 8.69 -7.78
C ASP A 256 15.15 9.86 -6.90
N ILE A 257 15.21 9.61 -5.58
CA ILE A 257 15.53 10.65 -4.59
C ILE A 257 16.89 10.42 -3.93
N ARG A 258 17.64 9.41 -4.38
CA ARG A 258 18.87 8.98 -3.70
C ARG A 258 19.94 10.08 -3.84
N GLY A 259 20.42 10.55 -2.69
CA GLY A 259 21.43 11.61 -2.63
C GLY A 259 20.88 13.02 -2.80
N GLU A 260 19.56 13.21 -2.79
CA GLU A 260 18.91 14.51 -2.87
C GLU A 260 18.42 14.97 -1.48
N PHE A 261 18.50 16.27 -1.22
CA PHE A 261 17.84 16.87 -0.08
C PHE A 261 16.36 17.12 -0.38
N LEU A 262 15.51 17.06 0.64
CA LEU A 262 14.11 17.42 0.52
C LEU A 262 13.94 18.94 0.70
N ARG A 263 13.34 19.60 -0.28
CA ARG A 263 12.84 20.97 -0.13
C ARG A 263 11.31 20.94 -0.27
N VAL A 264 10.63 21.58 0.67
CA VAL A 264 9.15 21.63 0.66
C VAL A 264 8.72 22.51 -0.51
N LEU A 265 7.74 22.03 -1.28
CA LEU A 265 7.15 22.76 -2.40
C LEU A 265 6.52 24.08 -1.90
N ASP A 266 6.75 25.16 -2.65
CA ASP A 266 6.40 26.52 -2.22
C ASP A 266 4.89 26.77 -2.08
N GLU A 267 4.09 26.22 -2.99
CA GLU A 267 2.63 26.33 -2.99
C GLU A 267 2.10 27.76 -2.77
N ALA A 268 2.72 28.72 -3.48
CA ALA A 268 2.40 30.15 -3.48
C ALA A 268 2.77 30.90 -2.18
N ARG A 269 3.73 30.39 -1.41
CA ARG A 269 4.35 31.14 -0.30
C ARG A 269 5.28 32.24 -0.80
N GLY A 270 5.90 32.08 -1.97
CA GLY A 270 6.79 33.08 -2.58
C GLY A 270 8.28 32.96 -2.20
N VAL A 271 8.72 31.84 -1.63
CA VAL A 271 10.11 31.59 -1.20
C VAL A 271 10.89 30.79 -2.25
N ASP A 272 10.32 29.73 -2.80
CA ASP A 272 10.96 28.87 -3.82
C ASP A 272 10.01 28.71 -5.02
N VAL A 273 9.73 29.84 -5.67
CA VAL A 273 8.75 29.95 -6.77
C VAL A 273 9.14 29.10 -7.99
N ASP A 274 8.14 28.78 -8.82
CA ASP A 274 8.28 28.06 -10.10
C ASP A 274 8.78 26.60 -10.00
N ARG A 275 8.86 26.04 -8.79
CA ARG A 275 9.19 24.63 -8.59
C ARG A 275 7.96 23.75 -8.84
N SER A 276 8.15 22.71 -9.64
CA SER A 276 7.17 21.63 -9.81
C SER A 276 7.45 20.48 -8.84
N ALA A 277 6.42 19.74 -8.44
CA ALA A 277 6.61 18.55 -7.62
C ALA A 277 7.52 17.53 -8.34
N GLY A 278 8.54 17.05 -7.64
CA GLY A 278 9.56 16.13 -8.19
C GLY A 278 10.68 16.80 -8.98
N SER A 279 10.61 18.11 -9.22
CA SER A 279 11.69 18.84 -9.90
C SER A 279 12.97 18.84 -9.07
N ARG A 280 14.11 18.73 -9.74
CA ARG A 280 15.45 18.77 -9.13
C ARG A 280 16.03 20.18 -9.23
N GLN A 281 16.78 20.59 -8.23
CA GLN A 281 17.55 21.83 -8.21
C GLN A 281 19.01 21.47 -7.91
N MET A 282 19.93 22.03 -8.70
CA MET A 282 21.37 21.88 -8.46
C MET A 282 21.77 22.56 -7.15
N ASP A 283 22.89 22.11 -6.59
CA ASP A 283 23.60 22.84 -5.55
C ASP A 283 23.96 24.26 -6.03
N ALA A 284 24.04 25.18 -5.07
CA ALA A 284 24.58 26.50 -5.31
C ALA A 284 25.25 27.05 -4.06
N LEU A 285 26.22 27.94 -4.25
CA LEU A 285 26.79 28.79 -3.20
C LEU A 285 26.27 30.21 -3.36
N GLU A 286 25.99 30.88 -2.25
CA GLU A 286 25.67 32.31 -2.28
C GLU A 286 26.90 33.11 -2.71
N SER A 287 26.69 34.07 -3.61
CA SER A 287 27.76 34.98 -4.02
C SER A 287 28.25 35.75 -2.80
N HIS A 288 29.54 35.63 -2.50
CA HIS A 288 30.19 36.34 -1.41
C HIS A 288 31.61 36.72 -1.80
N ASN A 289 32.16 37.75 -1.14
CA ASN A 289 33.51 38.23 -1.33
C ASN A 289 34.33 38.11 -0.04
N HIS A 290 35.65 38.08 -0.20
CA HIS A 290 36.60 38.11 0.91
C HIS A 290 37.46 39.36 0.76
N PHE A 291 37.65 40.11 1.86
CA PHE A 291 38.64 41.18 1.87
C PHE A 291 40.03 40.56 2.00
N LEU A 292 40.90 40.79 1.02
CA LEU A 292 42.33 40.49 1.19
C LEU A 292 43.04 41.68 1.83
N PRO A 293 43.78 41.47 2.95
CA PRO A 293 44.72 42.47 3.41
C PRO A 293 45.88 42.54 2.41
N THR A 294 45.98 43.64 1.65
CA THR A 294 47.06 43.84 0.65
C THR A 294 48.30 44.53 1.21
N SER A 295 48.52 44.55 2.53
CA SER A 295 49.77 45.06 3.10
C SER A 295 50.19 44.31 4.36
N SER A 296 51.46 43.89 4.43
CA SER A 296 52.13 43.68 5.70
C SER A 296 52.45 45.06 6.32
N GLY A 297 52.06 45.28 7.58
CA GLY A 297 52.71 46.30 8.42
C GLY A 297 52.04 47.67 8.62
N SER A 298 50.73 47.86 8.44
CA SER A 298 50.07 49.09 8.94
C SER A 298 48.83 48.81 9.80
N ALA A 299 48.78 49.44 10.98
CA ALA A 299 47.80 49.21 12.06
C ALA A 299 46.49 50.03 11.90
N ASN A 300 46.11 50.41 10.68
CA ASN A 300 44.86 51.13 10.47
C ASN A 300 43.68 50.16 10.46
N ARG A 301 42.65 50.48 11.23
CA ARG A 301 41.40 49.72 11.33
C ARG A 301 40.20 50.61 10.94
N PRO A 302 39.35 50.15 9.99
CA PRO A 302 39.55 48.98 9.14
C PRO A 302 40.76 49.18 8.22
N GLY A 303 41.54 48.11 7.97
CA GLY A 303 42.60 48.16 6.97
C GLY A 303 42.01 48.52 5.60
N PRO A 304 42.82 48.97 4.61
CA PRO A 304 42.31 49.30 3.29
C PRO A 304 41.49 48.12 2.74
N GLY A 305 40.18 48.27 2.80
CA GLY A 305 39.19 47.36 2.27
C GLY A 305 38.60 47.98 1.01
N ILE A 306 38.17 47.15 0.09
CA ILE A 306 37.56 47.60 -1.16
C ILE A 306 36.12 48.01 -0.86
N ALA A 307 35.81 49.30 -1.06
CA ALA A 307 34.46 49.81 -0.84
C ALA A 307 33.47 49.23 -1.87
N ASP A 308 32.26 48.91 -1.40
CA ASP A 308 31.17 48.28 -2.17
C ASP A 308 30.81 49.06 -3.46
N GLY A 309 30.80 50.39 -3.40
CA GLY A 309 30.52 51.24 -4.57
C GLY A 309 31.60 51.26 -5.67
N SER A 310 32.70 50.52 -5.51
CA SER A 310 33.79 50.39 -6.50
C SER A 310 33.86 48.99 -7.12
N TRP A 311 32.87 48.14 -6.86
CA TRP A 311 32.74 46.81 -7.47
C TRP A 311 32.26 46.94 -8.92
N ASP A 312 33.22 46.97 -9.85
CA ASP A 312 32.97 46.76 -11.26
C ASP A 312 33.29 45.31 -11.61
N VAL A 313 32.25 44.52 -11.91
CA VAL A 313 32.34 43.11 -12.31
C VAL A 313 33.09 42.90 -13.63
N THR A 314 33.50 43.99 -14.30
CA THR A 314 34.08 43.95 -15.65
C THR A 314 35.61 43.93 -15.71
N ARG A 315 36.33 43.95 -14.59
CA ARG A 315 37.81 44.05 -14.62
C ARG A 315 38.56 42.92 -13.91
N ASP A 316 39.60 42.49 -14.63
CA ASP A 316 40.48 41.34 -14.41
C ASP A 316 41.13 41.21 -13.01
N VAL A 317 41.70 40.03 -12.78
CA VAL A 317 42.48 39.67 -11.58
C VAL A 317 43.70 40.59 -11.42
N ASN A 318 43.87 41.17 -10.23
CA ASN A 318 45.01 42.02 -9.92
C ASN A 318 46.28 41.19 -9.63
N ALA A 319 46.97 40.75 -10.68
CA ALA A 319 48.19 39.93 -10.59
C ALA A 319 49.44 40.69 -10.08
N ALA A 320 49.41 42.03 -10.05
CA ALA A 320 50.51 42.88 -9.62
C ALA A 320 49.97 44.10 -8.83
N PRO A 321 49.58 43.92 -7.55
CA PRO A 321 48.96 44.98 -6.77
C PRO A 321 49.90 46.18 -6.62
N ALA A 322 49.42 47.37 -7.00
CA ALA A 322 50.08 48.64 -6.79
C ALA A 322 49.20 49.59 -5.95
N THR A 323 49.82 50.56 -5.30
CA THR A 323 49.14 51.57 -4.48
C THR A 323 48.04 52.28 -5.28
N GLY A 324 46.81 52.29 -4.76
CA GLY A 324 45.64 52.89 -5.41
C GLY A 324 44.83 51.96 -6.31
N ILE A 325 45.24 50.70 -6.48
CA ILE A 325 44.51 49.69 -7.26
C ILE A 325 43.67 48.79 -6.34
N VAL A 326 42.39 48.66 -6.66
CA VAL A 326 41.43 47.76 -6.00
C VAL A 326 41.83 46.29 -6.25
N GLY A 327 42.03 45.52 -5.18
CA GLY A 327 42.46 44.11 -5.25
C GLY A 327 41.31 43.11 -5.49
N THR A 328 41.23 42.53 -6.68
CA THR A 328 40.23 41.48 -6.99
C THR A 328 40.81 40.09 -6.72
N THR A 329 40.11 39.24 -5.96
CA THR A 329 40.47 37.83 -5.77
C THR A 329 39.63 36.93 -6.64
N TYR A 330 40.22 36.45 -7.71
CA TYR A 330 39.75 35.21 -8.30
C TYR A 330 40.92 34.44 -8.90
N PRO A 331 41.17 33.17 -8.54
CA PRO A 331 42.28 32.43 -9.15
C PRO A 331 41.85 31.82 -10.49
N ASN A 332 42.63 32.04 -11.55
CA ASN A 332 42.69 31.14 -12.69
C ASN A 332 44.17 30.74 -12.96
N PRO A 333 44.56 29.47 -12.78
CA PRO A 333 45.90 28.97 -13.12
C PRO A 333 46.25 29.01 -14.62
N LEU A 334 45.27 29.28 -15.51
CA LEU A 334 45.41 29.33 -16.97
C LEU A 334 45.31 30.76 -17.56
N PHE A 335 45.36 31.81 -16.72
CA PHE A 335 45.23 33.19 -17.18
C PHE A 335 46.32 33.61 -18.20
N PHE A 336 47.46 32.92 -18.22
CA PHE A 336 48.56 33.21 -19.13
C PHE A 336 48.52 32.42 -20.45
N SER A 337 47.58 31.49 -20.67
CA SER A 337 47.58 30.60 -21.84
C SER A 337 46.49 30.86 -22.89
N SER A 338 45.32 31.40 -22.51
CA SER A 338 44.28 31.79 -23.47
C SER A 338 43.17 32.59 -22.79
N GLY A 339 42.93 33.83 -23.23
CA GLY A 339 41.93 34.76 -22.67
C GLY A 339 40.46 34.40 -22.92
N GLU A 340 40.16 33.19 -23.38
CA GLU A 340 38.80 32.77 -23.76
C GLU A 340 38.20 31.68 -22.87
N LEU A 341 38.92 31.18 -21.86
CA LEU A 341 38.44 30.09 -21.03
C LEU A 341 38.30 30.51 -19.57
N VAL A 342 37.25 31.28 -19.30
CA VAL A 342 36.62 31.32 -17.97
C VAL A 342 36.03 29.93 -17.75
N GLY A 343 36.77 29.05 -17.08
CA GLY A 343 36.19 27.82 -16.56
C GLY A 343 35.02 28.16 -15.63
N ASN A 344 33.95 27.37 -15.63
CA ASN A 344 32.82 27.56 -14.74
C ASN A 344 33.27 27.27 -13.28
N ILE A 345 33.34 28.28 -12.41
CA ILE A 345 33.90 28.15 -11.05
C ILE A 345 32.86 27.68 -10.02
N GLY A 346 31.94 26.83 -10.47
CA GLY A 346 30.83 26.32 -9.66
C GLY A 346 29.54 27.12 -9.83
N THR A 347 28.49 26.61 -9.22
CA THR A 347 27.14 27.16 -9.35
C THR A 347 26.92 28.22 -8.26
N PHE A 348 26.84 29.50 -8.64
CA PHE A 348 26.50 30.57 -7.71
C PHE A 348 25.03 30.98 -7.84
N SER A 349 24.40 31.36 -6.73
CA SER A 349 23.00 31.82 -6.68
C SER A 349 22.83 32.88 -5.58
N ALA A 350 21.61 33.39 -5.41
CA ALA A 350 21.25 34.27 -4.29
C ALA A 350 21.08 33.51 -2.96
N GLU A 351 21.29 32.19 -2.96
CA GLU A 351 21.13 31.31 -1.80
C GLU A 351 22.18 30.19 -1.86
N THR A 352 22.78 29.88 -0.71
CA THR A 352 23.56 28.64 -0.53
C THR A 352 22.62 27.46 -0.29
N ARG A 353 22.71 26.42 -1.10
CA ARG A 353 21.84 25.23 -0.99
C ARG A 353 22.52 23.94 -1.48
N PRO A 354 22.17 22.78 -0.91
CA PRO A 354 22.52 21.50 -1.51
C PRO A 354 21.62 21.20 -2.73
N ARG A 355 22.01 20.17 -3.49
CA ARG A 355 21.10 19.55 -4.47
C ARG A 355 19.83 19.08 -3.77
N ASN A 356 18.68 19.39 -4.34
CA ASN A 356 17.40 19.10 -3.71
C ASN A 356 16.29 18.79 -4.72
N ILE A 357 15.23 18.15 -4.21
CA ILE A 357 13.97 17.90 -4.91
C ILE A 357 12.81 18.58 -4.19
N ALA A 358 11.85 19.09 -4.96
CA ALA A 358 10.69 19.80 -4.42
C ALA A 358 9.49 18.86 -4.23
N TYR A 359 9.00 18.67 -3.01
CA TYR A 359 7.87 17.77 -2.71
C TYR A 359 6.82 18.47 -1.84
N PRO A 360 5.53 18.14 -2.02
CA PRO A 360 4.48 18.71 -1.19
C PRO A 360 4.60 18.25 0.27
N ALA A 361 4.44 19.20 1.20
CA ALA A 361 4.23 18.88 2.61
C ALA A 361 2.74 18.74 2.88
N ARG A 362 2.33 17.63 3.50
CA ARG A 362 0.95 17.38 3.89
C ARG A 362 0.92 16.89 5.33
N ILE A 363 -0.10 17.30 6.08
CA ILE A 363 -0.38 16.78 7.42
C ILE A 363 -1.65 15.95 7.34
N LYS A 364 -1.64 14.78 7.98
CA LYS A 364 -2.83 13.94 8.12
C LYS A 364 -3.79 14.62 9.10
N LEU A 365 -5.00 14.91 8.66
CA LEU A 365 -6.01 15.59 9.48
C LEU A 365 -7.08 14.65 10.07
N ILE A 366 -7.21 13.43 9.52
CA ILE A 366 -8.08 12.34 10.02
C ILE A 366 -7.41 10.99 9.83
#